data_AF-A0A382WIB3-F1
#
_entry.id   AF-A0A382WIB3-F1
#
_cell.length_a   1.000
_cell.length_b   1.000
_cell.length_c   1.000
_cell.angle_alpha   90.00
_cell.angle_beta   90.00
_cell.angle_gamma   90.00
#
_symmetry.space_group_name_H-M   'P 1'
#
loop_
_entity.id
_entity.type
_entity.pdbx_description
1 polymer ?
#
loop_
_entity_poly.entity_id
_entity_poly.type
_entity_poly.pdbx_seq_one_letter_code
_entity_poly.pdbx_strand_id
1 'polypeptide(L)'
;MGYTELKNRIDNRQVTFLDGGIGTEILRRGYTWASHQLKTEPELNLEIHQDYINAGADVITTNTFQLSKRSFRNHFANNKHLEVMGASGLLDRAGELIHESVALADKARQSLGRNNTLIAASITTLEWCFRPDRSPDSSKIYDEYLEELTDYAEAGADIFLFETFNSTPEA
;
A
#
# COMPACT_ATOMS: atom_id res chain seq x y z
N MET A 1 -13.76 13.26 -4.59
CA MET A 1 -14.14 12.18 -5.50
C MET A 1 -14.25 10.94 -4.65
N GLY A 2 -15.26 10.11 -4.88
CA GLY A 2 -15.36 8.78 -4.28
C GLY A 2 -15.37 7.71 -5.38
N TYR A 3 -15.41 6.42 -4.99
CA TYR A 3 -15.42 5.29 -5.93
C TYR A 3 -16.45 5.44 -7.06
N THR A 4 -17.70 5.80 -6.73
CA THR A 4 -18.78 5.97 -7.72
C THR A 4 -18.44 7.03 -8.77
N GLU A 5 -17.81 8.13 -8.35
CA GLU A 5 -17.43 9.20 -9.26
C GLU A 5 -16.25 8.80 -10.14
N LEU A 6 -15.24 8.12 -9.59
CA LEU A 6 -14.17 7.53 -10.39
C LEU A 6 -14.72 6.55 -11.43
N LYS A 7 -15.62 5.65 -11.01
CA LYS A 7 -16.26 4.69 -11.91
C LYS A 7 -17.01 5.40 -13.03
N ASN A 8 -17.78 6.45 -12.70
CA ASN A 8 -18.48 7.24 -13.71
C ASN A 8 -17.52 7.92 -14.69
N ARG A 9 -16.38 8.46 -14.23
CA ARG A 9 -15.36 9.02 -15.13
C ARG A 9 -14.85 7.96 -16.11
N ILE A 10 -14.51 6.77 -15.61
CA ILE A 10 -14.01 5.64 -16.41
C ILE A 10 -15.08 5.17 -17.41
N ASP A 11 -16.32 4.95 -16.96
CA ASP A 11 -17.43 4.50 -17.81
C ASP A 11 -17.72 5.51 -18.94
N ASN A 12 -17.57 6.81 -18.66
CA ASN A 12 -17.70 7.90 -19.63
C ASN A 12 -16.42 8.16 -20.44
N ARG A 13 -15.40 7.29 -20.35
CA ARG A 13 -14.11 7.39 -21.05
C ARG A 13 -13.35 8.69 -20.78
N GLN A 14 -13.55 9.27 -19.60
CA GLN A 14 -12.75 10.39 -19.12
C GLN A 14 -11.41 9.87 -18.61
N VAL A 15 -10.34 10.62 -18.89
CA VAL A 15 -9.00 10.29 -18.41
C VAL A 15 -8.92 10.57 -16.92
N THR A 16 -8.35 9.62 -16.18
CA THR A 16 -7.99 9.75 -14.75
C THR A 16 -6.50 9.51 -14.63
N PHE A 17 -5.80 10.38 -13.91
CA PHE A 17 -4.36 10.25 -13.69
C PHE A 17 -4.05 9.55 -12.37
N LEU A 18 -3.36 8.41 -12.46
CA LEU A 18 -2.67 7.80 -11.32
C LEU A 18 -1.34 8.52 -11.09
N ASP A 19 -0.82 8.45 -9.87
CA ASP A 19 0.54 8.87 -9.56
C ASP A 19 1.60 7.95 -10.17
N GLY A 20 2.86 8.15 -9.77
CA GLY A 20 4.01 7.42 -10.27
C GLY A 20 4.78 6.67 -9.18
N GLY A 21 6.00 6.23 -9.51
CA GLY A 21 6.83 5.44 -8.60
C GLY A 21 7.36 6.24 -7.41
N ILE A 22 6.80 5.99 -6.21
CA ILE A 22 7.32 6.52 -4.94
C ILE A 22 8.81 6.14 -4.75
N GLY A 23 9.16 4.89 -5.03
CA GLY A 23 10.52 4.42 -4.86
C GLY A 23 11.56 5.09 -5.75
N THR A 24 11.21 5.33 -7.01
CA THR A 24 12.08 6.07 -7.93
C THR A 24 12.25 7.52 -7.49
N GLU A 25 11.22 8.11 -6.87
CA GLU A 25 11.24 9.47 -6.36
C GLU A 25 12.08 9.62 -5.08
N ILE A 26 12.08 8.62 -4.20
CA ILE A 26 13.01 8.54 -3.05
C ILE A 26 14.46 8.58 -3.55
N LEU A 27 14.81 7.70 -4.50
CA LEU A 27 16.17 7.63 -5.04
C LEU A 27 16.55 8.93 -5.79
N ARG A 28 15.62 9.53 -6.53
CA ARG A 28 15.84 10.79 -7.25
C ARG A 28 16.17 11.96 -6.31
N ARG A 29 15.65 11.95 -5.08
CA ARG A 29 15.94 12.94 -4.03
C ARG A 29 17.25 12.66 -3.27
N GLY A 30 18.02 11.65 -3.68
CA GLY A 30 19.33 11.33 -3.09
C GLY A 30 19.25 10.45 -1.84
N TYR A 31 18.08 9.88 -1.53
CA TYR A 31 17.90 8.94 -0.43
C TYR A 31 18.24 7.51 -0.86
N THR A 32 18.29 6.61 0.12
CA THR A 32 18.61 5.19 -0.10
C THR A 32 17.36 4.32 -0.08
N TRP A 33 17.48 3.06 -0.47
CA TRP A 33 16.39 2.10 -0.36
C TRP A 33 15.87 1.93 1.08
N ALA A 34 16.71 2.13 2.09
CA ALA A 34 16.28 2.06 3.49
C ALA A 34 15.21 3.11 3.84
N SER A 35 15.21 4.25 3.14
CA SER A 35 14.24 5.34 3.29
C SER A 35 12.84 4.97 2.78
N HIS A 36 12.67 3.84 2.10
CA HIS A 36 11.34 3.31 1.74
C HIS A 36 10.54 2.83 2.94
N GLN A 37 11.23 2.48 4.03
CA GLN A 37 10.56 2.04 5.25
C GLN A 37 9.70 3.19 5.78
N LEU A 38 8.41 2.92 5.95
CA LEU A 38 7.38 3.93 6.28
C LEU A 38 7.73 4.81 7.49
N LYS A 39 8.49 4.29 8.46
CA LYS A 39 8.89 5.01 9.67
C LYS A 39 10.18 5.81 9.55
N THR A 40 10.99 5.58 8.53
CA THR A 40 12.32 6.17 8.44
C THR A 40 12.24 7.62 8.00
N GLU A 41 11.55 7.89 6.88
CA GLU A 41 11.45 9.24 6.30
C GLU A 41 9.98 9.62 6.00
N PRO A 42 9.11 9.77 7.03
CA PRO A 42 7.69 10.07 6.80
C PRO A 42 7.46 11.44 6.13
N GLU A 43 8.34 12.42 6.36
CA GLU A 43 8.26 13.73 5.72
C GLU A 43 8.55 13.64 4.21
N LEU A 44 9.56 12.85 3.83
CA LEU A 44 9.87 12.58 2.42
C LEU A 44 8.69 11.95 1.68
N ASN A 45 8.03 10.97 2.30
CA ASN A 45 6.90 10.29 1.69
C ASN A 45 5.67 11.24 1.57
N LEU A 46 5.45 12.11 2.57
CA LEU A 46 4.45 13.17 2.49
C LEU A 46 4.72 14.13 1.31
N GLU A 47 5.97 14.57 1.14
CA GLU A 47 6.39 15.45 0.04
C GLU A 47 6.17 14.79 -1.31
N ILE A 48 6.50 13.50 -1.46
CA ILE A 48 6.28 12.75 -2.72
C ILE A 48 4.78 12.70 -3.07
N HIS A 49 3.90 12.43 -2.10
CA HIS A 49 2.45 12.47 -2.34
C HIS A 49 2.00 13.89 -2.73
N GLN A 50 2.49 14.92 -2.06
CA GLN A 50 2.16 16.31 -2.38
C GLN A 50 2.61 16.68 -3.80
N ASP A 51 3.78 16.25 -4.23
CA ASP A 51 4.30 16.49 -5.57
C ASP A 51 3.43 15.85 -6.65
N TYR A 52 2.99 14.60 -6.45
CA TYR A 52 2.08 13.94 -7.39
C TYR A 52 0.70 14.62 -7.45
N ILE A 53 0.16 15.04 -6.31
CA ILE A 53 -1.09 15.81 -6.25
C ILE A 53 -0.95 17.14 -7.01
N ASN A 54 0.15 17.86 -6.79
CA ASN A 54 0.43 19.12 -7.48
C ASN A 54 0.65 18.93 -8.98
N ALA A 55 1.22 17.80 -9.39
CA ALA A 55 1.35 17.41 -10.79
C ALA A 55 0.02 17.05 -11.47
N GLY A 56 -1.06 16.89 -10.70
CA GLY A 56 -2.42 16.65 -11.20
C GLY A 56 -2.91 15.21 -11.06
N ALA A 57 -2.32 14.41 -10.17
CA ALA A 57 -2.83 13.08 -9.87
C ALA A 57 -4.27 13.15 -9.30
N ASP A 58 -5.17 12.40 -9.94
CA ASP A 58 -6.54 12.17 -9.48
C ASP A 58 -6.59 11.08 -8.40
N VAL A 59 -5.63 10.14 -8.46
CA VAL A 59 -5.45 9.03 -7.54
C VAL A 59 -3.97 8.98 -7.15
N ILE A 60 -3.69 8.93 -5.85
CA ILE A 60 -2.35 8.62 -5.33
C ILE A 60 -2.36 7.25 -4.66
N THR A 61 -1.23 6.56 -4.66
CA THR A 61 -1.04 5.26 -4.03
C THR A 61 -0.42 5.40 -2.65
N THR A 62 -0.73 4.49 -1.73
CA THR A 62 -0.02 4.38 -0.45
C THR A 62 1.38 3.77 -0.65
N ASN A 63 2.35 4.10 0.21
CA ASN A 63 3.67 3.47 0.19
C ASN A 63 3.65 2.10 0.91
N THR A 64 2.84 1.17 0.40
CA THR A 64 2.55 -0.11 1.06
C THR A 64 2.66 -1.33 0.14
N PHE A 65 3.25 -1.16 -1.04
CA PHE A 65 3.31 -2.17 -2.11
C PHE A 65 3.64 -3.61 -1.63
N GLN A 66 4.62 -3.79 -0.72
CA GLN A 66 5.00 -5.11 -0.15
C GLN A 66 4.66 -5.26 1.34
N LEU A 67 3.89 -4.35 1.92
CA LEU A 67 3.54 -4.39 3.33
C LEU A 67 2.44 -5.41 3.56
N SER A 68 2.82 -6.56 4.11
CA SER A 68 1.89 -7.65 4.44
C SER A 68 2.19 -8.23 5.82
N LYS A 69 1.19 -8.75 6.53
CA LYS A 69 1.41 -9.48 7.80
C LYS A 69 2.32 -10.70 7.59
N ARG A 70 2.20 -11.33 6.42
CA ARG A 70 3.06 -12.43 5.98
C ARG A 70 4.53 -12.05 5.92
N SER A 71 4.88 -10.85 5.46
CA SER A 71 6.28 -10.41 5.41
C SER A 71 6.94 -10.47 6.80
N PHE A 72 6.22 -10.11 7.85
CA PHE A 72 6.67 -10.24 9.24
C PHE A 72 6.78 -11.70 9.69
N ARG A 73 5.78 -12.54 9.37
CA ARG A 73 5.79 -13.98 9.70
C ARG A 73 6.97 -14.70 9.04
N ASN A 74 7.32 -14.33 7.81
CA ASN A 74 8.38 -14.98 7.02
C ASN A 74 9.81 -14.76 7.56
N HIS A 75 9.99 -13.87 8.54
CA HIS A 75 11.25 -13.78 9.30
C HIS A 75 11.45 -14.94 10.29
N PHE A 76 10.41 -15.77 10.52
CA PHE A 76 10.43 -16.87 11.47
C PHE A 76 10.23 -18.21 10.76
N ALA A 77 10.86 -19.27 11.28
CA ALA A 77 10.76 -20.59 10.68
C ALA A 77 9.33 -21.19 10.73
N ASN A 78 8.53 -20.80 11.71
CA ASN A 78 7.12 -21.19 11.89
C ASN A 78 6.48 -20.35 13.00
N ASN A 79 5.17 -20.51 13.22
CA ASN A 79 4.41 -19.78 14.25
C ASN A 79 4.95 -20.00 15.67
N LYS A 80 5.42 -21.21 16.01
CA LYS A 80 6.02 -21.47 17.33
C LYS A 80 7.33 -20.68 17.53
N HIS A 81 8.13 -20.54 16.47
CA HIS A 81 9.33 -19.70 16.52
C HIS A 81 8.96 -18.21 16.68
N LEU A 82 7.91 -17.75 16.00
CA LEU A 82 7.36 -16.41 16.18
C LEU A 82 6.86 -16.17 17.61
N GLU A 83 6.12 -17.10 18.20
CA GLU A 83 5.60 -16.98 19.58
C GLU A 83 6.73 -16.86 20.62
N VAL A 84 7.86 -17.54 20.39
CA VAL A 84 8.98 -17.56 21.34
C VAL A 84 9.93 -16.37 21.15
N MET A 85 10.21 -15.99 19.90
CA MET A 85 11.24 -14.99 19.56
C MET A 85 10.69 -13.64 19.11
N GLY A 86 9.45 -13.60 18.63
CA GLY A 86 8.81 -12.39 18.12
C GLY A 86 8.50 -11.40 19.23
N ALA A 87 8.57 -10.11 18.89
CA ALA A 87 8.06 -9.08 19.77
C ALA A 87 6.54 -9.25 19.96
N SER A 88 6.04 -8.97 21.16
CA SER A 88 4.60 -8.91 21.41
C SER A 88 3.95 -7.88 20.47
N GLY A 89 2.86 -8.26 19.81
CA GLY A 89 2.14 -7.40 18.86
C GLY A 89 2.85 -7.20 17.51
N LEU A 90 3.87 -8.00 17.17
CA LEU A 90 4.60 -7.85 15.91
C LEU A 90 3.71 -7.91 14.66
N LEU A 91 2.65 -8.73 14.68
CA LEU A 91 1.73 -8.83 13.54
C LEU A 91 0.74 -7.67 13.47
N ASP A 92 0.40 -7.06 14.61
CA ASP A 92 -0.42 -5.84 14.66
C ASP A 92 0.33 -4.67 14.02
N ARG A 93 1.67 -4.71 14.03
CA ARG A 93 2.52 -3.68 13.45
C ARG A 93 2.27 -3.46 11.96
N ALA A 94 1.91 -4.50 11.21
CA ALA A 94 1.59 -4.35 9.79
C ALA A 94 0.36 -3.46 9.60
N GLY A 95 -0.70 -3.71 10.38
CA GLY A 95 -1.90 -2.87 10.40
C GLY A 95 -1.58 -1.44 10.81
N GLU A 96 -0.81 -1.23 11.89
CA GLU A 96 -0.38 0.11 12.29
C GLU A 96 0.34 0.88 11.17
N LEU A 97 1.24 0.21 10.44
CA LEU A 97 1.96 0.80 9.32
C LEU A 97 1.05 1.11 8.12
N ILE A 98 0.05 0.26 7.86
CA ILE A 98 -1.00 0.53 6.87
C ILE A 98 -1.75 1.82 7.23
N HIS A 99 -2.25 1.92 8.47
CA HIS A 99 -2.95 3.10 8.97
C HIS A 99 -2.11 4.37 8.85
N GLU A 100 -0.83 4.29 9.22
CA GLU A 100 0.09 5.42 9.12
C GLU A 100 0.35 5.84 7.67
N SER A 101 0.50 4.88 6.74
CA SER A 101 0.71 5.21 5.32
C SER A 101 -0.53 5.86 4.69
N VAL A 102 -1.73 5.37 5.01
CA VAL A 102 -2.98 5.98 4.52
C VAL A 102 -3.15 7.38 5.11
N ALA A 103 -2.91 7.54 6.42
CA ALA A 103 -2.99 8.84 7.08
C ALA A 103 -2.00 9.86 6.50
N LEU A 104 -0.83 9.42 6.03
CA LEU A 104 0.15 10.30 5.39
C LEU A 104 -0.31 10.79 4.01
N ALA A 105 -0.86 9.89 3.19
CA ALA A 105 -1.46 10.24 1.91
C ALA A 105 -2.67 11.18 2.09
N ASP A 106 -3.48 10.94 3.13
CA ASP A 106 -4.60 11.78 3.49
C ASP A 106 -4.16 13.17 3.96
N LYS A 107 -3.12 13.24 4.81
CA LYS A 107 -2.47 14.49 5.19
C LYS A 107 -1.97 15.26 3.97
N ALA A 108 -1.40 14.59 2.97
CA ALA A 108 -0.95 15.22 1.74
C ALA A 108 -2.10 15.94 1.03
N ARG A 109 -3.20 15.23 0.73
CA ARG A 109 -4.35 15.82 0.03
C ARG A 109 -5.05 16.93 0.82
N GLN A 110 -5.19 16.75 2.14
CA GLN A 110 -5.80 17.76 3.00
C GLN A 110 -4.95 19.04 3.06
N SER A 111 -3.62 18.90 3.18
CA SER A 111 -2.70 20.04 3.23
C SER A 111 -2.73 20.91 1.97
N LEU A 112 -3.11 20.32 0.83
CA LEU A 112 -3.23 21.02 -0.46
C LEU A 112 -4.68 21.43 -0.79
N GLY A 113 -5.65 21.15 0.09
CA GLY A 113 -7.06 21.41 -0.16
C GLY A 113 -7.64 20.55 -1.30
N ARG A 114 -7.00 19.42 -1.62
CA ARG A 114 -7.35 18.49 -2.71
C ARG A 114 -8.09 17.26 -2.20
N ASN A 115 -9.15 17.49 -1.42
CA ASN A 115 -9.99 16.41 -0.87
C ASN A 115 -10.69 15.56 -1.95
N ASN A 116 -10.56 15.94 -3.22
CA ASN A 116 -11.05 15.17 -4.34
C ASN A 116 -10.05 14.15 -4.90
N THR A 117 -8.77 14.17 -4.50
CA THR A 117 -7.80 13.13 -4.85
C THR A 117 -8.08 11.87 -4.04
N LEU A 118 -8.20 10.73 -4.73
CA LEU A 118 -8.39 9.42 -4.12
C LEU A 118 -7.08 8.84 -3.61
N ILE A 119 -7.16 8.09 -2.52
CA ILE A 119 -6.07 7.28 -1.98
C ILE A 119 -6.34 5.82 -2.34
N ALA A 120 -5.48 5.25 -3.17
CA ALA A 120 -5.48 3.85 -3.51
C ALA A 120 -4.53 3.09 -2.57
N ALA A 121 -5.00 2.04 -1.93
CA ALA A 121 -4.13 1.08 -1.27
C ALA A 121 -3.31 0.32 -2.32
N SER A 122 -1.99 0.53 -2.35
CA SER A 122 -1.06 -0.21 -3.20
C SER A 122 -0.80 -1.58 -2.58
N ILE A 123 -1.24 -2.64 -3.27
CA ILE A 123 -1.20 -4.02 -2.78
C ILE A 123 -0.62 -4.93 -3.87
N THR A 124 0.40 -5.71 -3.53
CA THR A 124 0.95 -6.75 -4.40
C THR A 124 0.68 -8.16 -3.88
N THR A 125 1.32 -9.16 -4.49
CA THR A 125 1.28 -10.56 -4.04
C THR A 125 1.72 -10.69 -2.57
N LEU A 126 1.13 -11.65 -1.85
CA LEU A 126 1.46 -11.96 -0.44
C LEU A 126 2.93 -12.39 -0.28
N GLU A 127 3.47 -13.06 -1.29
CA GLU A 127 4.89 -13.40 -1.42
C GLU A 127 5.58 -12.47 -2.44
N TRP A 128 6.83 -12.77 -2.80
CA TRP A 128 7.56 -11.97 -3.78
C TRP A 128 6.91 -11.99 -5.17
N CYS A 129 6.56 -10.81 -5.71
CA CYS A 129 5.93 -10.65 -7.03
C CYS A 129 6.78 -11.10 -8.23
N PHE A 130 8.06 -11.45 -8.02
CA PHE A 130 8.93 -12.09 -9.01
C PHE A 130 9.09 -13.62 -8.82
N ARG A 131 8.31 -14.21 -7.91
CA ARG A 131 8.34 -15.65 -7.57
C ARG A 131 6.92 -16.24 -7.57
N PRO A 132 6.29 -16.39 -8.74
CA PRO A 132 4.93 -16.95 -8.84
C PRO A 132 4.85 -18.39 -8.31
N ASP A 133 5.97 -19.11 -8.32
CA ASP A 133 6.11 -20.45 -7.74
C ASP A 133 5.98 -20.48 -6.20
N ARG A 134 5.99 -19.31 -5.55
CA ARG A 134 5.77 -19.16 -4.11
C ARG A 134 4.37 -18.71 -3.74
N SER A 135 3.48 -18.51 -4.72
CA SER A 135 2.11 -18.09 -4.42
C SER A 135 1.47 -19.02 -3.38
N PRO A 136 0.80 -18.49 -2.34
CA PRO A 136 0.26 -19.33 -1.27
C PRO A 136 -0.85 -20.27 -1.75
N ASP A 137 -1.23 -21.23 -0.90
CA ASP A 137 -2.42 -22.04 -1.14
C ASP A 137 -3.67 -21.14 -1.21
N SER A 138 -4.55 -21.39 -2.18
CA SER A 138 -5.75 -20.57 -2.41
C SER A 138 -6.64 -20.42 -1.17
N SER A 139 -6.64 -21.40 -0.27
CA SER A 139 -7.39 -21.34 0.99
C SER A 139 -6.84 -20.31 1.98
N LYS A 140 -5.54 -19.97 1.92
CA LYS A 140 -4.90 -18.98 2.79
C LYS A 140 -4.93 -17.57 2.19
N ILE A 141 -4.90 -17.48 0.86
CA ILE A 141 -4.92 -16.21 0.11
C ILE A 141 -6.12 -15.36 0.54
N TYR A 142 -7.31 -15.96 0.62
CA TYR A 142 -8.54 -15.24 0.99
C TYR A 142 -8.46 -14.62 2.39
N ASP A 143 -8.12 -15.42 3.41
CA ASP A 143 -8.10 -14.96 4.80
C ASP A 143 -7.03 -13.88 5.03
N GLU A 144 -5.85 -14.02 4.41
CA GLU A 144 -4.77 -13.05 4.56
C GLU A 144 -5.07 -11.73 3.85
N TYR A 145 -5.60 -11.76 2.63
CA TYR A 145 -6.04 -10.52 1.98
C TYR A 145 -7.24 -9.90 2.67
N LEU A 146 -8.20 -10.68 3.17
CA LEU A 146 -9.33 -10.13 3.91
C LEU A 146 -8.86 -9.35 5.14
N GLU A 147 -7.88 -9.89 5.86
CA GLU A 147 -7.26 -9.23 7.02
C GLU A 147 -6.60 -7.90 6.62
N GLU A 148 -5.77 -7.90 5.57
CA GLU A 148 -5.08 -6.68 5.10
C GLU A 148 -6.04 -5.63 4.52
N LEU A 149 -7.02 -6.06 3.71
CA LEU A 149 -8.01 -5.15 3.12
C LEU A 149 -8.90 -4.52 4.19
N THR A 150 -9.16 -5.22 5.29
CA THR A 150 -9.87 -4.65 6.45
C THR A 150 -9.04 -3.52 7.06
N ASP A 151 -7.74 -3.73 7.30
CA ASP A 151 -6.84 -2.69 7.83
C ASP A 151 -6.82 -1.45 6.91
N TYR A 152 -6.73 -1.62 5.58
CA TYR A 152 -6.80 -0.51 4.62
C TYR A 152 -8.15 0.21 4.60
N ALA A 153 -9.26 -0.54 4.68
CA ALA A 153 -10.61 0.04 4.71
C ALA A 153 -10.83 0.86 5.97
N GLU A 154 -10.45 0.33 7.13
CA GLU A 154 -10.53 1.04 8.42
C GLU A 154 -9.61 2.25 8.48
N ALA A 155 -8.46 2.19 7.81
CA ALA A 155 -7.54 3.32 7.67
C ALA A 155 -8.09 4.46 6.79
N GLY A 156 -9.10 4.19 5.95
CA GLY A 156 -9.73 5.18 5.09
C GLY A 156 -9.17 5.25 3.67
N ALA A 157 -8.59 4.15 3.16
CA ALA A 157 -8.30 4.04 1.73
C ALA A 157 -9.59 4.12 0.91
N ASP A 158 -9.59 4.88 -0.19
CA ASP A 158 -10.80 5.07 -1.00
C ASP A 158 -11.05 3.92 -1.98
N ILE A 159 -9.98 3.29 -2.47
CA ILE A 159 -9.99 2.15 -3.38
C ILE A 159 -8.80 1.21 -3.11
N PHE A 160 -8.90 -0.03 -3.59
CA PHE A 160 -7.79 -0.98 -3.60
C PHE A 160 -7.19 -1.07 -4.99
N LEU A 161 -5.86 -0.95 -5.09
CA LEU A 161 -5.09 -1.15 -6.31
C LEU A 161 -4.26 -2.42 -6.14
N PHE A 162 -4.79 -3.54 -6.66
CA PHE A 162 -4.04 -4.78 -6.81
C PHE A 162 -3.09 -4.63 -8.00
N GLU A 163 -1.79 -4.56 -7.73
CA GLU A 163 -0.77 -4.30 -8.73
C GLU A 163 0.37 -5.32 -8.69
N THR A 164 0.95 -5.58 -9.87
CA THR A 164 2.07 -6.52 -10.05
C THR A 164 1.75 -7.96 -9.56
N PHE A 165 0.50 -8.39 -9.69
CA PHE A 165 0.13 -9.80 -9.48
C PHE A 165 0.72 -10.67 -10.59
N ASN A 166 1.29 -11.81 -10.20
CA ASN A 166 2.08 -12.67 -11.09
C ASN A 166 1.48 -14.07 -11.30
N SER A 167 0.34 -14.37 -10.68
CA SER A 167 -0.33 -15.66 -10.77
C SER A 167 -1.86 -15.49 -10.79
N THR A 168 -2.55 -16.31 -11.57
CA THR A 168 -4.02 -16.31 -11.66
C THR A 168 -4.72 -16.81 -10.39
N PRO A 169 -4.19 -17.78 -9.62
CA PRO A 169 -4.86 -18.21 -8.39
C PRO A 169 -4.91 -17.13 -7.29
N GLU A 170 -3.96 -16.19 -7.32
CA GLU A 170 -3.86 -15.12 -6.33
C GLU A 170 -4.58 -13.83 -6.75
N ALA A 171 -4.71 -13.59 -8.06
CA ALA A 171 -5.39 -12.44 -8.65
C ALA A 171 -6.90 -12.67 -8.80
#